data_AF-A0A938NC34-F1
#
_entry.id   AF-A0A938NC34-F1
#
_cell.length_a   1.000
_cell.length_b   1.000
_cell.length_c   1.000
_cell.angle_alpha   90.00
_cell.angle_beta   90.00
_cell.angle_gamma   90.00
#
_symmetry.space_group_name_H-M   'P 1'
#
loop_
_entity.id
_entity.type
_entity.pdbx_description
1 polymer ?
#
loop_
_entity_poly.entity_id
_entity_poly.type
_entity_poly.pdbx_seq_one_letter_code
_entity_poly.pdbx_strand_id
1 'polypeptide(L)'
;MTTTLQARPSFGSATIHSNLTAPSLVEQALARGEGILAANGALTCDTGERRGRSPNDKFLEDTAGIHGTIDWGKVNQPVTPAQFDALHTKVMAYMSAKKDLYRFDGYAGADPAYRLKVSVFTEEAWHSLFAKTLFINAPEAELTGFAQDWTIINACNLRIDDPAAYGLKTHLGIVQSLERRTVLIVGTRYAGEIKKSIFYAMNYDLPDMGVFPMHCSCNVARNDPSNVALFFGLSGTGKTTLSADPHRDLVGDDEHGWSDTGVFNIEGGCYAKCIKLSKEGEPEIWNAIRFGSVLENVVLGPATRVPDYDDASLTENTRVTYPLSYIANAKLPSVAGHP
;
A
#
# COMPACT_ATOMS: atom_id res chain seq x y z
N MET A 1 -6.74 24.75 -6.97
CA MET A 1 -5.26 24.76 -6.87
C MET A 1 -4.70 24.32 -8.20
N THR A 2 -3.85 25.10 -8.85
CA THR A 2 -3.12 24.68 -10.06
C THR A 2 -2.07 23.66 -9.64
N THR A 3 -2.39 22.38 -9.78
CA THR A 3 -1.46 21.27 -9.58
C THR A 3 -0.39 21.34 -10.67
N THR A 4 0.81 21.78 -10.31
CA THR A 4 1.99 21.62 -11.16
C THR A 4 2.19 20.12 -11.34
N LEU A 5 2.01 19.62 -12.56
CA LEU A 5 2.21 18.21 -12.88
C LEU A 5 3.62 17.77 -12.45
N GLN A 6 3.71 16.72 -11.62
CA GLN A 6 5.00 16.22 -11.20
C GLN A 6 5.69 15.56 -12.41
N ALA A 7 6.90 16.04 -12.74
CA ALA A 7 7.69 15.40 -13.78
C ALA A 7 7.96 13.94 -13.40
N ARG A 8 7.77 13.03 -14.36
CA ARG A 8 8.04 11.61 -14.15
C ARG A 8 9.54 11.41 -13.83
N PRO A 9 9.90 10.64 -12.79
CA PRO A 9 11.29 10.34 -12.49
C PRO A 9 11.98 9.65 -13.67
N SER A 10 13.25 9.99 -13.91
CA SER A 10 14.11 9.35 -14.89
C SER A 10 15.14 8.49 -14.18
N PHE A 11 15.28 7.23 -14.61
CA PHE A 11 16.19 6.24 -14.01
C PHE A 11 17.33 5.84 -14.96
N GLY A 12 17.77 6.77 -15.81
CA GLY A 12 18.86 6.54 -16.76
C GLY A 12 18.55 5.41 -17.75
N SER A 13 19.38 4.37 -17.76
CA SER A 13 19.26 3.22 -18.67
C SER A 13 18.39 2.07 -18.14
N ALA A 14 17.83 2.19 -16.94
CA ALA A 14 16.98 1.16 -16.36
C ALA A 14 15.74 0.92 -17.25
N THR A 15 15.42 -0.35 -17.52
CA THR A 15 14.19 -0.72 -18.21
C THR A 15 13.02 -0.66 -17.23
N ILE A 16 12.02 0.16 -17.53
CA ILE A 16 10.84 0.33 -16.67
C ILE A 16 9.68 -0.53 -17.20
N HIS A 17 9.41 -1.62 -16.50
CA HIS A 17 8.27 -2.50 -16.76
C HIS A 17 7.00 -1.89 -16.18
N SER A 18 6.21 -1.24 -17.02
CA SER A 18 5.06 -0.42 -16.61
C SER A 18 3.75 -1.21 -16.60
N ASN A 19 3.01 -1.14 -15.49
CA ASN A 19 1.65 -1.67 -15.31
C ASN A 19 1.47 -3.12 -15.77
N LEU A 20 2.49 -3.96 -15.54
CA LEU A 20 2.44 -5.38 -15.86
C LEU A 20 1.20 -6.07 -15.26
N THR A 21 0.76 -7.13 -15.94
CA THR A 21 -0.33 -7.98 -15.44
C THR A 21 0.11 -8.75 -14.20
N ALA A 22 -0.84 -9.20 -13.37
CA ALA A 22 -0.51 -10.02 -12.20
C ALA A 22 0.27 -11.30 -12.58
N PRO A 23 -0.11 -12.08 -13.62
CA PRO A 23 0.70 -13.20 -14.09
C PRO A 23 2.15 -12.80 -14.43
N SER A 24 2.35 -11.73 -15.20
CA SER A 24 3.69 -11.28 -15.57
C SER A 24 4.53 -10.86 -14.37
N LEU A 25 3.93 -10.18 -13.38
CA LEU A 25 4.64 -9.81 -12.15
C LEU A 25 5.01 -11.03 -11.30
N VAL A 26 4.13 -12.03 -11.23
CA VAL A 26 4.42 -13.31 -10.56
C VAL A 26 5.57 -14.03 -11.25
N GLU A 27 5.57 -14.13 -12.58
CA GLU A 27 6.66 -14.74 -13.35
C GLU A 27 8.00 -14.04 -13.11
N GLN A 28 8.02 -12.70 -13.13
CA GLN A 28 9.22 -11.90 -12.85
C GLN A 28 9.71 -12.11 -11.41
N ALA A 29 8.82 -12.08 -10.42
CA ALA A 29 9.17 -12.30 -9.03
C ALA A 29 9.76 -13.70 -8.80
N LEU A 30 9.19 -14.73 -9.42
CA LEU A 30 9.69 -16.11 -9.34
C LEU A 30 11.05 -16.26 -10.04
N ALA A 31 11.20 -15.70 -11.25
CA ALA A 31 12.45 -15.75 -12.00
C ALA A 31 13.62 -15.04 -11.27
N ARG A 32 13.29 -14.05 -10.44
CA ARG A 32 14.25 -13.26 -9.66
C ARG A 32 14.45 -13.80 -8.24
N GLY A 33 13.76 -14.87 -7.86
CA GLY A 33 13.86 -15.45 -6.51
C GLY A 33 13.31 -14.55 -5.41
N GLU A 34 12.39 -13.65 -5.73
CA GLU A 34 11.80 -12.69 -4.77
C GLU A 34 10.73 -13.34 -3.87
N GLY A 35 10.22 -14.51 -4.27
CA GLY A 35 9.21 -15.28 -3.56
C GLY A 35 9.01 -16.67 -4.15
N ILE A 36 8.06 -17.42 -3.59
CA ILE A 36 7.68 -18.78 -4.02
C ILE A 36 6.16 -18.91 -4.11
N LEU A 37 5.65 -19.83 -4.93
CA LEU A 37 4.21 -20.10 -4.99
C LEU A 37 3.77 -21.03 -3.85
N ALA A 38 2.71 -20.63 -3.15
CA ALA A 38 1.93 -21.49 -2.27
C ALA A 38 1.03 -22.46 -3.08
N ALA A 39 0.51 -23.49 -2.42
CA ALA A 39 -0.33 -24.52 -3.04
C ALA A 39 -1.64 -23.96 -3.64
N ASN A 40 -2.14 -22.84 -3.12
CA ASN A 40 -3.31 -22.12 -3.67
C ASN A 40 -2.96 -21.14 -4.82
N GLY A 41 -1.68 -21.09 -5.22
CA GLY A 41 -1.18 -20.24 -6.31
C GLY A 41 -0.84 -18.80 -5.90
N ALA A 42 -1.05 -18.39 -4.64
CA ALA A 42 -0.58 -17.09 -4.17
C ALA A 42 0.95 -17.02 -4.14
N LEU A 43 1.50 -15.84 -4.41
CA LEU A 43 2.94 -15.59 -4.27
C LEU A 43 3.26 -15.31 -2.80
N THR A 44 4.15 -16.09 -2.20
CA THR A 44 4.62 -15.90 -0.83
C THR A 44 6.00 -15.26 -0.83
N CYS A 45 6.14 -14.14 -0.12
CA CYS A 45 7.37 -13.34 0.00
C CYS A 45 7.77 -13.19 1.47
N ASP A 46 9.08 -13.26 1.74
CA ASP A 46 9.67 -12.94 3.05
C ASP A 46 10.18 -11.49 3.02
N THR A 47 9.82 -10.69 4.02
CA THR A 47 10.23 -9.28 4.13
C THR A 47 11.52 -9.09 4.94
N GLY A 48 12.14 -10.17 5.39
CA GLY A 48 13.39 -10.19 6.13
C GLY A 48 13.25 -9.75 7.58
N GLU A 49 14.17 -8.92 8.05
CA GLU A 49 14.24 -8.45 9.45
C GLU A 49 12.99 -7.65 9.85
N ARG A 50 12.41 -6.89 8.91
CA ARG A 50 11.25 -6.02 9.16
C ARG A 50 9.98 -6.68 8.65
N ARG A 51 9.21 -7.27 9.57
CA ARG A 51 7.94 -7.97 9.30
C ARG A 51 6.69 -7.16 9.64
N GLY A 52 6.88 -5.86 9.82
CA GLY A 52 5.85 -4.90 10.21
C GLY A 52 6.33 -3.48 10.01
N ARG A 53 5.48 -2.50 10.33
CA ARG A 53 5.84 -1.09 10.22
C ARG A 53 7.03 -0.74 11.10
N SER A 54 7.78 0.29 10.69
CA SER A 54 8.87 0.88 11.48
C SER A 54 8.54 2.33 11.85
N PRO A 55 7.63 2.59 12.82
CA PRO A 55 7.17 3.95 13.12
C PRO A 55 8.29 4.93 13.48
N ASN A 56 9.33 4.44 14.15
CA ASN A 56 10.48 5.25 14.55
C ASN A 56 11.41 5.63 13.38
N ASP A 57 11.25 5.00 12.22
CA ASP A 57 12.01 5.25 11.00
C ASP A 57 11.17 5.92 9.91
N LYS A 58 9.99 6.45 10.27
CA LYS A 58 9.18 7.31 9.41
C LYS A 58 9.49 8.78 9.67
N PHE A 59 9.73 9.52 8.59
CA PHE A 59 10.11 10.93 8.62
C PHE A 59 9.33 11.75 7.59
N LEU A 60 9.20 13.05 7.85
CA LEU A 60 8.56 14.03 6.99
C LEU A 60 9.49 15.21 6.73
N GLU A 61 9.60 15.64 5.47
CA GLU A 61 10.35 16.86 5.09
C GLU A 61 9.69 18.07 5.75
N ASP A 62 10.41 18.75 6.65
CA ASP A 62 9.96 19.97 7.30
C ASP A 62 10.28 21.18 6.42
N THR A 63 9.25 21.72 5.77
CA THR A 63 9.34 22.91 4.94
C THR A 63 8.51 24.03 5.55
N ALA A 64 8.85 25.28 5.22
CA ALA A 64 8.13 26.45 5.71
C ALA A 64 6.63 26.43 5.36
N GLY A 65 6.25 25.82 4.24
CA GLY A 65 4.86 25.76 3.77
C GLY A 65 3.96 24.85 4.60
N ILE A 66 4.51 23.79 5.21
CA ILE A 66 3.74 22.82 6.02
C ILE A 66 4.08 22.86 7.50
N HIS A 67 5.15 23.56 7.90
CA HIS A 67 5.62 23.54 9.29
C HIS A 67 4.52 23.84 10.31
N GLY A 68 3.64 24.80 10.01
CA GLY A 68 2.54 25.20 10.88
C GLY A 68 1.30 24.31 10.83
N THR A 69 1.19 23.39 9.86
CA THR A 69 0.03 22.50 9.69
C THR A 69 0.27 21.09 10.23
N ILE A 70 1.54 20.75 10.53
CA ILE A 70 1.94 19.43 11.02
C ILE A 70 2.10 19.43 12.54
N ASP A 71 1.53 18.40 13.18
CA ASP A 71 1.78 18.09 14.60
C ASP A 71 3.13 17.34 14.75
N TRP A 72 4.23 18.09 14.84
CA TRP A 72 5.58 17.53 14.94
C TRP A 72 5.81 16.78 16.26
N GLY A 73 6.46 15.62 16.19
CA GLY A 73 6.75 14.84 17.39
C GLY A 73 7.26 13.43 17.10
N LYS A 74 6.90 12.47 17.97
CA LYS A 74 7.33 11.07 17.83
C LYS A 74 6.75 10.38 16.59
N VAL A 75 5.60 10.84 16.11
CA VAL A 75 4.92 10.29 14.92
C VAL A 75 5.41 11.01 13.67
N ASN A 76 5.35 12.34 13.65
CA ASN A 76 5.83 13.18 12.55
C ASN A 76 7.24 13.68 12.89
N GLN A 77 8.25 12.93 12.47
CA GLN A 77 9.64 13.23 12.75
C GLN A 77 10.24 14.04 11.60
N PRO A 78 10.83 15.21 11.85
CA PRO A 78 11.31 16.07 10.78
C PRO A 78 12.62 15.55 10.16
N VAL A 79 12.74 15.71 8.84
CA VAL A 79 14.03 15.83 8.15
C VAL A 79 14.07 17.18 7.44
N THR A 80 15.26 17.76 7.31
CA THR A 80 15.42 19.03 6.58
C THR A 80 15.28 18.82 5.06
N PRO A 81 14.94 19.87 4.29
CA PRO A 81 14.91 19.78 2.82
C PRO A 81 16.24 19.30 2.22
N ALA A 82 17.37 19.74 2.78
CA ALA A 82 18.70 19.31 2.33
C ALA A 82 18.94 17.81 2.57
N GLN A 83 18.48 17.27 3.69
CA GLN A 83 18.56 15.84 3.99
C GLN A 83 17.64 15.03 3.06
N PHE A 84 16.43 15.53 2.78
CA PHE A 84 15.53 14.91 1.81
C PHE A 84 16.17 14.87 0.42
N ASP A 85 16.71 15.99 -0.06
CA ASP A 85 17.37 16.08 -1.37
C ASP A 85 18.60 15.16 -1.47
N ALA A 86 19.40 15.06 -0.40
CA ALA A 86 20.52 14.14 -0.31
C ALA A 86 20.06 12.67 -0.42
N LEU A 87 19.00 12.30 0.31
CA LEU A 87 18.46 10.94 0.28
C LEU A 87 17.84 10.63 -1.09
N HIS A 88 17.05 11.56 -1.63
CA HIS A 88 16.47 11.46 -2.96
C HIS A 88 17.55 11.21 -4.00
N THR A 89 18.64 11.99 -3.99
CA THR A 89 19.77 11.82 -4.91
C THR A 89 20.38 10.42 -4.80
N LYS A 90 20.60 9.92 -3.57
CA LYS A 90 21.11 8.56 -3.34
C LYS A 90 20.17 7.47 -3.85
N VAL A 91 18.87 7.61 -3.57
CA VAL A 91 17.83 6.67 -4.03
C VAL A 91 17.76 6.66 -5.56
N MET A 92 17.75 7.82 -6.20
CA MET A 92 17.73 7.93 -7.66
C MET A 92 18.96 7.29 -8.30
N ALA A 93 20.16 7.54 -7.75
CA ALA A 93 21.39 6.91 -8.23
C ALA A 93 21.34 5.38 -8.09
N TYR A 94 20.88 4.87 -6.94
CA TYR A 94 20.73 3.44 -6.69
C TYR A 94 19.73 2.77 -7.65
N MET A 95 18.55 3.37 -7.81
CA MET A 95 17.51 2.86 -8.70
C MET A 95 17.95 2.91 -10.17
N SER A 96 18.66 3.97 -10.58
CA SER A 96 19.19 4.10 -11.95
C SER A 96 20.28 3.07 -12.29
N ALA A 97 20.96 2.53 -11.28
CA ALA A 97 21.95 1.45 -11.48
C ALA A 97 21.31 0.07 -11.67
N LYS A 98 19.98 -0.06 -11.47
CA LYS A 98 19.26 -1.32 -11.72
C LYS A 98 19.07 -1.52 -13.22
N LYS A 99 19.15 -2.78 -13.65
CA LYS A 99 18.80 -3.16 -15.02
C LYS A 99 17.30 -3.00 -15.29
N ASP A 100 16.49 -3.47 -14.35
CA ASP A 100 15.04 -3.56 -14.45
C ASP A 100 14.41 -2.91 -13.21
N LEU A 101 13.38 -2.09 -13.45
CA LEU A 101 12.50 -1.50 -12.44
C LEU A 101 11.05 -1.77 -12.85
N TYR A 102 10.14 -1.72 -11.88
CA TYR A 102 8.72 -1.90 -12.12
C TYR A 102 7.96 -0.63 -11.76
N ARG A 103 6.92 -0.33 -12.52
CA ARG A 103 6.04 0.82 -12.26
C ARG A 103 4.59 0.35 -12.20
N PHE A 104 3.88 0.77 -11.16
CA PHE A 104 2.42 0.75 -11.10
C PHE A 104 1.90 2.17 -11.22
N ASP A 105 0.98 2.41 -12.14
CA ASP A 105 0.19 3.64 -12.23
C ASP A 105 -1.28 3.33 -11.92
N GLY A 106 -1.88 4.05 -10.98
CA GLY A 106 -3.25 3.81 -10.55
C GLY A 106 -3.79 4.92 -9.64
N TYR A 107 -4.82 4.59 -8.88
CA TYR A 107 -5.55 5.54 -8.06
C TYR A 107 -5.60 5.12 -6.58
N ALA A 108 -5.60 6.12 -5.71
CA ALA A 108 -6.05 6.00 -4.33
C ALA A 108 -7.29 6.89 -4.15
N GLY A 109 -8.40 6.34 -3.66
CA GLY A 109 -9.72 6.97 -3.63
C GLY A 109 -10.65 6.44 -4.73
N ALA A 110 -11.74 5.79 -4.33
CA ALA A 110 -12.75 5.25 -5.23
C ALA A 110 -13.72 6.32 -5.75
N ASP A 111 -13.86 7.45 -5.05
CA ASP A 111 -14.60 8.61 -5.54
C ASP A 111 -13.70 9.44 -6.49
N PRO A 112 -14.03 9.56 -7.79
CA PRO A 112 -13.25 10.33 -8.74
C PRO A 112 -13.07 11.81 -8.40
N ALA A 113 -13.94 12.39 -7.57
CA ALA A 113 -13.82 13.78 -7.13
C ALA A 113 -12.63 14.00 -6.17
N TYR A 114 -12.20 12.95 -5.47
CA TYR A 114 -11.19 13.04 -4.40
C TYR A 114 -9.98 12.12 -4.61
N ARG A 115 -9.95 11.35 -5.71
CA ARG A 115 -8.89 10.36 -5.95
C ARG A 115 -7.55 11.02 -6.30
N LEU A 116 -6.47 10.43 -5.79
CA LEU A 116 -5.09 10.74 -6.16
C LEU A 116 -4.61 9.80 -7.25
N LYS A 117 -3.93 10.33 -8.26
CA LYS A 117 -3.13 9.52 -9.20
C LYS A 117 -1.79 9.17 -8.55
N VAL A 118 -1.50 7.87 -8.43
CA VAL A 118 -0.30 7.38 -7.74
C VAL A 118 0.56 6.58 -8.72
N SER A 119 1.84 6.93 -8.80
CA SER A 119 2.87 6.10 -9.44
C SER A 119 3.77 5.48 -8.37
N VAL A 120 3.92 4.16 -8.40
CA VAL A 120 4.79 3.40 -7.50
C VAL A 120 5.91 2.77 -8.31
N PHE A 121 7.14 3.18 -8.05
CA PHE A 121 8.35 2.62 -8.65
C PHE A 121 9.03 1.68 -7.67
N THR A 122 9.31 0.45 -8.10
CA THR A 122 9.88 -0.59 -7.24
C THR A 122 11.05 -1.29 -7.92
N GLU A 123 12.05 -1.70 -7.13
CA GLU A 123 13.15 -2.54 -7.63
C GLU A 123 12.79 -4.04 -7.70
N GLU A 124 11.79 -4.47 -6.95
CA GLU A 124 11.27 -5.84 -6.92
C GLU A 124 9.88 -5.91 -7.57
N ALA A 125 9.63 -6.99 -8.31
CA ALA A 125 8.38 -7.21 -9.04
C ALA A 125 7.20 -7.42 -8.09
N TRP A 126 7.41 -8.14 -6.99
CA TRP A 126 6.32 -8.44 -6.06
C TRP A 126 5.79 -7.21 -5.33
N HIS A 127 6.60 -6.15 -5.09
CA HIS A 127 6.09 -4.88 -4.55
C HIS A 127 5.20 -4.14 -5.55
N SER A 128 5.48 -4.26 -6.85
CA SER A 128 4.58 -3.74 -7.89
C SER A 128 3.30 -4.58 -7.97
N LEU A 129 3.39 -5.90 -7.75
CA LEU A 129 2.21 -6.76 -7.59
C LEU A 129 1.40 -6.36 -6.35
N PHE A 130 2.05 -6.07 -5.23
CA PHE A 130 1.39 -5.55 -4.03
C PHE A 130 0.61 -4.27 -4.35
N ALA A 131 1.24 -3.27 -4.97
CA ALA A 131 0.58 -2.04 -5.38
C ALA A 131 -0.60 -2.32 -6.34
N LYS A 132 -0.44 -3.24 -7.28
CA LYS A 132 -1.48 -3.67 -8.21
C LYS A 132 -2.67 -4.33 -7.52
N THR A 133 -2.44 -5.09 -6.46
CA THR A 133 -3.50 -5.73 -5.68
C THR A 133 -4.19 -4.75 -4.74
N LEU A 134 -3.46 -3.78 -4.20
CA LEU A 134 -3.95 -2.89 -3.15
C LEU A 134 -4.62 -1.63 -3.68
N PHE A 135 -4.02 -0.96 -4.66
CA PHE A 135 -4.54 0.29 -5.20
C PHE A 135 -5.53 0.04 -6.33
N ILE A 136 -6.31 1.07 -6.67
CA ILE A 136 -7.27 1.00 -7.76
C ILE A 136 -6.49 1.07 -9.08
N ASN A 137 -6.67 0.07 -9.95
CA ASN A 137 -5.94 0.01 -11.20
C ASN A 137 -6.49 1.06 -12.18
N ALA A 138 -5.62 1.85 -12.79
CA ALA A 138 -6.03 2.74 -13.88
C ALA A 138 -6.44 1.91 -15.11
N PRO A 139 -7.50 2.31 -15.84
CA PRO A 139 -7.84 1.72 -17.13
C PRO A 139 -6.69 1.84 -18.12
N GLU A 140 -6.51 0.85 -18.99
CA GLU A 140 -5.42 0.83 -19.97
C GLU A 140 -5.37 2.09 -20.85
N ALA A 141 -6.54 2.61 -21.23
CA ALA A 141 -6.68 3.83 -22.01
C ALA A 141 -6.14 5.09 -21.29
N GLU A 142 -6.05 5.08 -19.96
CA GLU A 142 -5.56 6.20 -19.15
C GLU A 142 -4.05 6.10 -18.83
N LEU A 143 -3.41 4.98 -19.12
CA LEU A 143 -1.99 4.76 -18.83
C LEU A 143 -1.07 5.59 -19.75
N THR A 144 -1.50 5.82 -20.99
CA THR A 144 -0.75 6.66 -21.92
C THR A 144 -0.85 8.12 -21.47
N GLY A 145 0.29 8.73 -21.14
CA GLY A 145 0.31 10.09 -20.59
C GLY A 145 -0.16 10.18 -19.14
N PHE A 146 -0.18 9.06 -18.39
CA PHE A 146 -0.54 9.07 -16.97
C PHE A 146 0.30 10.09 -16.20
N ALA A 147 -0.39 11.04 -15.58
CA ALA A 147 0.16 12.21 -14.91
C ALA A 147 -0.12 12.11 -13.41
N GLN A 148 0.85 11.59 -12.67
CA GLN A 148 0.71 11.28 -11.26
C GLN A 148 0.66 12.53 -10.37
N ASP A 149 -0.16 12.47 -9.33
CA ASP A 149 -0.16 13.43 -8.23
C ASP A 149 0.92 13.08 -7.22
N TRP A 150 1.10 11.78 -6.95
CA TRP A 150 2.01 11.25 -5.95
C TRP A 150 2.95 10.20 -6.53
N THR A 151 4.21 10.26 -6.11
CA THR A 151 5.25 9.30 -6.51
C THR A 151 5.80 8.56 -5.29
N ILE A 152 5.83 7.23 -5.34
CA ILE A 152 6.55 6.41 -4.36
C ILE A 152 7.75 5.78 -5.07
N ILE A 153 8.94 5.89 -4.46
CA ILE A 153 10.15 5.21 -4.91
C ILE A 153 10.57 4.23 -3.82
N ASN A 154 10.34 2.95 -4.08
CA ASN A 154 10.66 1.85 -3.18
C ASN A 154 11.98 1.18 -3.59
N ALA A 155 13.06 1.64 -2.96
CA ALA A 155 14.39 1.04 -3.01
C ALA A 155 14.61 0.16 -1.76
N CYS A 156 13.74 -0.83 -1.58
CA CYS A 156 13.63 -1.63 -0.37
C CYS A 156 14.94 -2.31 0.06
N ASN A 157 15.85 -2.61 -0.88
CA ASN A 157 17.14 -3.26 -0.61
C ASN A 157 18.28 -2.27 -0.39
N LEU A 158 18.06 -0.96 -0.60
CA LEU A 158 19.05 0.06 -0.30
C LEU A 158 19.15 0.25 1.23
N ARG A 159 20.23 -0.24 1.83
CA ARG A 159 20.58 0.06 3.22
C ARG A 159 21.43 1.34 3.28
N ILE A 160 21.19 2.17 4.29
CA ILE A 160 21.90 3.44 4.51
C ILE A 160 23.02 3.24 5.52
N ASP A 161 24.28 3.36 5.07
CA ASP A 161 25.46 3.14 5.91
C ASP A 161 25.72 4.28 6.90
N ASP A 162 25.45 5.54 6.48
CA ASP A 162 25.52 6.73 7.33
C ASP A 162 24.14 7.40 7.44
N PRO A 163 23.26 6.93 8.35
CA PRO A 163 21.91 7.44 8.51
C PRO A 163 21.85 8.94 8.83
N ALA A 164 22.81 9.43 9.63
CA ALA A 164 22.81 10.79 10.14
C ALA A 164 22.94 11.83 9.01
N ALA A 165 23.70 11.52 7.95
CA ALA A 165 23.82 12.35 6.76
C ALA A 165 22.48 12.64 6.05
N TYR A 166 21.47 11.77 6.25
CA TYR A 166 20.15 11.87 5.63
C TYR A 166 19.04 12.18 6.65
N GLY A 167 19.40 12.53 7.88
CA GLY A 167 18.43 12.77 8.96
C GLY A 167 17.72 11.50 9.46
N LEU A 168 18.24 10.33 9.11
CA LEU A 168 17.71 9.03 9.52
C LEU A 168 18.35 8.57 10.84
N LYS A 169 17.68 7.61 11.49
CA LYS A 169 18.15 7.02 12.75
C LYS A 169 18.81 5.66 12.58
N THR A 170 18.44 4.93 11.54
CA THR A 170 18.91 3.58 11.27
C THR A 170 19.21 3.40 9.79
N HIS A 171 19.61 2.20 9.39
CA HIS A 171 19.93 1.86 8.01
C HIS A 171 18.71 1.85 7.06
N LEU A 172 17.51 2.10 7.57
CA LEU A 172 16.25 2.16 6.82
C LEU A 172 15.53 3.49 7.07
N GLY A 173 14.61 3.83 6.18
CA GLY A 173 13.83 5.07 6.30
C GLY A 173 12.62 5.09 5.37
N ILE A 174 11.52 5.65 5.87
CA ILE A 174 10.32 5.99 5.11
C ILE A 174 10.21 7.51 5.18
N VAL A 175 10.67 8.20 4.14
CA VAL A 175 10.79 9.66 4.13
C VAL A 175 9.83 10.25 3.13
N GLN A 176 8.93 11.11 3.59
CA GLN A 176 7.87 11.70 2.77
C GLN A 176 8.04 13.21 2.65
N SER A 177 7.75 13.75 1.48
CA SER A 177 7.59 15.19 1.25
C SER A 177 6.16 15.44 0.75
N LEU A 178 5.39 16.23 1.50
CA LEU A 178 4.03 16.62 1.12
C LEU A 178 4.05 17.66 -0.02
N GLU A 179 4.95 18.65 0.04
CA GLU A 179 5.05 19.67 -1.01
C GLU A 179 5.54 19.09 -2.34
N ARG A 180 6.50 18.15 -2.30
CA ARG A 180 7.03 17.48 -3.50
C ARG A 180 6.21 16.23 -3.88
N ARG A 181 5.20 15.89 -3.09
CA ARG A 181 4.33 14.70 -3.25
C ARG A 181 5.09 13.42 -3.55
N THR A 182 6.16 13.19 -2.78
CA THR A 182 7.10 12.09 -3.01
C THR A 182 7.36 11.31 -1.73
N VAL A 183 7.38 9.98 -1.84
CA VAL A 183 7.75 9.05 -0.77
C VAL A 183 8.99 8.27 -1.17
N LEU A 184 9.99 8.21 -0.31
CA LEU A 184 11.18 7.40 -0.44
C LEU A 184 11.15 6.28 0.60
N ILE A 185 11.23 5.02 0.17
CA ILE A 185 11.31 3.86 1.04
C ILE A 185 12.64 3.17 0.80
N VAL A 186 13.44 3.05 1.86
CA VAL A 186 14.77 2.41 1.84
C VAL A 186 14.94 1.44 3.00
N GLY A 187 15.65 0.34 2.76
CA GLY A 187 16.10 -0.59 3.80
C GLY A 187 15.02 -1.48 4.44
N THR A 188 13.79 -1.47 3.90
CA THR A 188 12.69 -2.32 4.35
C THR A 188 11.94 -2.90 3.16
N ARG A 189 11.69 -4.21 3.20
CA ARG A 189 10.86 -4.93 2.22
C ARG A 189 9.39 -5.05 2.66
N TYR A 190 9.02 -4.53 3.83
CA TYR A 190 7.64 -4.60 4.32
C TYR A 190 6.70 -3.75 3.47
N ALA A 191 5.76 -4.37 2.75
CA ALA A 191 4.96 -3.67 1.76
C ALA A 191 3.90 -2.73 2.37
N GLY A 192 3.57 -2.93 3.65
CA GLY A 192 2.68 -2.03 4.38
C GLY A 192 3.17 -0.57 4.45
N GLU A 193 4.45 -0.30 4.22
CA GLU A 193 4.96 1.09 4.12
C GLU A 193 4.50 1.79 2.83
N ILE A 194 4.31 1.05 1.73
CA ILE A 194 3.72 1.56 0.48
C ILE A 194 2.27 1.99 0.77
N LYS A 195 1.48 1.10 1.39
CA LYS A 195 0.08 1.38 1.79
C LYS A 195 -0.03 2.64 2.66
N LYS A 196 0.65 2.63 3.81
CA LYS A 196 0.45 3.65 4.84
C LYS A 196 1.09 5.00 4.53
N SER A 197 1.99 5.08 3.53
CA SER A 197 2.51 6.36 3.05
C SER A 197 1.49 7.14 2.22
N ILE A 198 0.70 6.45 1.38
CA ILE A 198 -0.42 7.07 0.65
C ILE A 198 -1.58 7.39 1.59
N PHE A 199 -1.88 6.50 2.55
CA PHE A 199 -2.87 6.83 3.57
C PHE A 199 -2.50 8.10 4.34
N TYR A 200 -1.21 8.30 4.64
CA TYR A 200 -0.73 9.52 5.28
C TYR A 200 -0.95 10.75 4.41
N ALA A 201 -0.66 10.67 3.11
CA ALA A 201 -0.96 11.74 2.15
C ALA A 201 -2.46 12.08 2.13
N MET A 202 -3.32 11.07 2.07
CA MET A 202 -4.78 11.24 2.10
C MET A 202 -5.26 11.85 3.42
N ASN A 203 -4.66 11.50 4.56
CA ASN A 203 -5.00 12.12 5.85
C ASN A 203 -4.63 13.61 5.93
N TYR A 204 -3.68 14.06 5.10
CA TYR A 204 -3.30 15.47 4.99
C TYR A 204 -4.16 16.21 3.96
N ASP A 205 -4.34 15.63 2.77
CA ASP A 205 -5.00 16.29 1.63
C ASP A 205 -6.53 16.32 1.77
N LEU A 206 -7.16 15.26 2.29
CA LEU A 206 -8.63 15.14 2.35
C LEU A 206 -9.32 16.19 3.25
N PRO A 207 -8.82 16.51 4.46
CA PRO A 207 -9.41 17.54 5.29
C PRO A 207 -9.53 18.92 4.61
N ASP A 208 -8.52 19.32 3.82
CA ASP A 208 -8.55 20.57 3.05
C ASP A 208 -9.61 20.57 1.94
N MET A 209 -10.06 19.38 1.52
CA MET A 209 -11.14 19.17 0.57
C MET A 209 -12.51 18.98 1.25
N GLY A 210 -12.60 19.16 2.58
CA GLY A 210 -13.84 18.95 3.34
C GLY A 210 -14.22 17.47 3.51
N VAL A 211 -13.28 16.54 3.29
CA VAL A 211 -13.50 15.10 3.44
C VAL A 211 -12.88 14.64 4.75
N PHE A 212 -13.62 13.84 5.53
CA PHE A 212 -13.12 13.23 6.75
C PHE A 212 -12.40 11.91 6.45
N PRO A 213 -11.06 11.81 6.56
CA PRO A 213 -10.34 10.57 6.37
C PRO A 213 -10.48 9.66 7.60
N MET A 214 -10.67 8.36 7.37
CA MET A 214 -10.99 7.38 8.40
C MET A 214 -10.13 6.13 8.25
N HIS A 215 -9.68 5.61 9.39
CA HIS A 215 -9.03 4.30 9.51
C HIS A 215 -10.05 3.31 10.10
N CYS A 216 -10.90 2.77 9.25
CA CYS A 216 -12.02 1.89 9.60
C CYS A 216 -12.28 0.88 8.48
N SER A 217 -13.01 -0.20 8.77
CA SER A 217 -13.68 -0.95 7.69
C SER A 217 -15.08 -0.39 7.46
N CYS A 218 -15.63 -0.62 6.26
CA CYS A 218 -16.97 -0.16 5.87
C CYS A 218 -17.71 -1.23 5.09
N ASN A 219 -18.99 -1.43 5.39
CA ASN A 219 -19.89 -2.27 4.60
C ASN A 219 -21.30 -1.67 4.52
N VAL A 220 -22.09 -2.12 3.55
CA VAL A 220 -23.46 -1.64 3.31
C VAL A 220 -24.42 -2.82 3.20
N ALA A 221 -25.62 -2.72 3.77
CA ALA A 221 -26.61 -3.79 3.66
C ALA A 221 -27.04 -4.00 2.21
N ARG A 222 -27.09 -5.25 1.74
CA ARG A 222 -27.51 -5.57 0.36
C ARG A 222 -28.94 -5.11 0.04
N ASN A 223 -29.82 -5.20 1.03
CA ASN A 223 -31.24 -4.90 0.88
C ASN A 223 -31.59 -3.46 1.30
N ASP A 224 -30.62 -2.71 1.82
CA ASP A 224 -30.81 -1.33 2.25
C ASP A 224 -29.52 -0.52 2.02
N PRO A 225 -29.37 0.10 0.83
CA PRO A 225 -28.21 0.92 0.51
C PRO A 225 -28.01 2.15 1.41
N SER A 226 -29.02 2.54 2.21
CA SER A 226 -28.90 3.62 3.19
C SER A 226 -28.33 3.16 4.52
N ASN A 227 -28.24 1.85 4.75
CA ASN A 227 -27.67 1.26 5.95
C ASN A 227 -26.18 0.98 5.75
N VAL A 228 -25.36 2.00 5.92
CA VAL A 228 -23.89 1.92 5.88
C VAL A 228 -23.37 1.78 7.31
N ALA A 229 -22.36 0.92 7.52
CA ALA A 229 -21.75 0.73 8.83
C ALA A 229 -20.24 0.93 8.75
N LEU A 230 -19.70 1.67 9.72
CA LEU A 230 -18.27 1.95 9.89
C LEU A 230 -17.75 1.26 11.15
N PHE A 231 -16.62 0.57 11.04
CA PHE A 231 -16.02 -0.16 12.15
C PHE A 231 -14.62 0.38 12.45
N PHE A 232 -14.52 1.19 13.50
CA PHE A 232 -13.24 1.70 14.00
C PHE A 232 -12.62 0.71 14.99
N GLY A 233 -11.30 0.57 14.94
CA GLY A 233 -10.58 -0.32 15.84
C GLY A 233 -9.11 -0.49 15.46
N LEU A 234 -8.29 -0.91 16.41
CA LEU A 234 -6.89 -1.21 16.14
C LEU A 234 -6.75 -2.57 15.42
N SER A 235 -5.54 -2.89 14.98
CA SER A 235 -5.25 -4.22 14.42
C SER A 235 -5.57 -5.29 15.47
N GLY A 236 -6.35 -6.31 15.10
CA GLY A 236 -6.70 -7.44 15.98
C GLY A 236 -7.94 -7.24 16.85
N THR A 237 -8.66 -6.12 16.72
CA THR A 237 -9.91 -5.86 17.48
C THR A 237 -11.18 -6.34 16.76
N GLY A 238 -11.05 -7.28 15.81
CA GLY A 238 -12.19 -7.86 15.10
C GLY A 238 -12.81 -7.02 13.97
N LYS A 239 -12.19 -5.88 13.55
CA LYS A 239 -12.71 -5.04 12.44
C LYS A 239 -13.05 -5.87 11.20
N THR A 240 -12.08 -6.63 10.70
CA THR A 240 -12.21 -7.40 9.46
C THR A 240 -13.28 -8.49 9.59
N THR A 241 -13.29 -9.21 10.72
CA THR A 241 -14.29 -10.24 11.02
C THR A 241 -15.70 -9.65 11.11
N LEU A 242 -15.89 -8.51 11.78
CA LEU A 242 -17.20 -7.86 11.90
C LEU A 242 -17.68 -7.22 10.59
N SER A 243 -16.77 -6.75 9.74
CA SER A 243 -17.13 -6.22 8.42
C SER A 243 -17.47 -7.29 7.39
N ALA A 244 -17.02 -8.54 7.60
CA ALA A 244 -17.25 -9.68 6.71
C ALA A 244 -18.61 -10.35 6.96
N ASP A 245 -19.67 -9.55 6.97
CA ASP A 245 -21.06 -10.02 7.11
C ASP A 245 -21.59 -10.52 5.76
N PRO A 246 -22.09 -11.78 5.65
CA PRO A 246 -22.59 -12.33 4.40
C PRO A 246 -23.83 -11.63 3.82
N HIS A 247 -24.52 -10.80 4.60
CA HIS A 247 -25.68 -10.00 4.19
C HIS A 247 -25.33 -8.57 3.80
N ARG A 248 -24.05 -8.19 3.90
CA ARG A 248 -23.56 -6.85 3.63
C ARG A 248 -22.47 -6.91 2.58
N ASP A 249 -22.45 -5.91 1.70
CA ASP A 249 -21.38 -5.78 0.71
C ASP A 249 -20.24 -4.96 1.30
N LEU A 250 -19.01 -5.47 1.18
CA LEU A 250 -17.80 -4.84 1.69
C LEU A 250 -17.43 -3.65 0.80
N VAL A 251 -17.37 -2.46 1.38
CA VAL A 251 -16.87 -1.24 0.70
C VAL A 251 -15.34 -1.21 0.77
N GLY A 252 -14.76 -1.49 1.93
CA GLY A 252 -13.31 -1.63 2.13
C GLY A 252 -12.97 -2.07 3.56
N ASP A 253 -11.76 -2.56 3.78
CA ASP A 253 -11.37 -3.20 5.04
C ASP A 253 -10.58 -2.29 6.02
N ASP A 254 -10.07 -1.13 5.57
CA ASP A 254 -9.12 -0.37 6.40
C ASP A 254 -9.14 1.16 6.24
N GLU A 255 -9.29 1.71 5.03
CA GLU A 255 -9.07 3.14 4.77
C GLU A 255 -10.21 3.76 3.93
N HIS A 256 -10.90 4.77 4.47
CA HIS A 256 -12.05 5.42 3.82
C HIS A 256 -11.98 6.94 3.92
N GLY A 257 -12.63 7.61 2.99
CA GLY A 257 -13.00 9.03 3.11
C GLY A 257 -14.52 9.17 3.25
N TRP A 258 -14.96 10.13 4.06
CA TRP A 258 -16.37 10.51 4.17
C TRP A 258 -16.55 11.96 3.69
N SER A 259 -17.19 12.11 2.53
CA SER A 259 -17.51 13.37 1.86
C SER A 259 -18.99 13.75 2.01
N ASP A 260 -19.40 14.85 1.39
CA ASP A 260 -20.80 15.28 1.30
C ASP A 260 -21.69 14.29 0.53
N THR A 261 -21.11 13.35 -0.22
CA THR A 261 -21.85 12.36 -1.04
C THR A 261 -21.91 10.97 -0.42
N GLY A 262 -21.13 10.70 0.64
CA GLY A 262 -21.10 9.41 1.31
C GLY A 262 -19.70 8.94 1.68
N VAL A 263 -19.52 7.63 1.76
CA VAL A 263 -18.26 6.98 2.13
C VAL A 263 -17.64 6.32 0.90
N PHE A 264 -16.34 6.50 0.70
CA PHE A 264 -15.58 5.82 -0.37
C PHE A 264 -14.34 5.14 0.18
N ASN A 265 -13.98 3.99 -0.42
CA ASN A 265 -12.74 3.31 -0.12
C ASN A 265 -11.55 4.07 -0.72
N ILE A 266 -10.46 4.21 0.03
CA ILE A 266 -9.20 4.75 -0.49
C ILE A 266 -8.46 3.71 -1.34
N GLU A 267 -8.73 2.43 -1.10
CA GLU A 267 -8.01 1.30 -1.69
C GLU A 267 -8.85 0.61 -2.79
N GLY A 268 -8.19 -0.23 -3.59
CA GLY A 268 -8.78 -1.14 -4.57
C GLY A 268 -8.63 -2.62 -4.20
N GLY A 269 -8.12 -2.89 -3.00
CA GLY A 269 -7.81 -4.20 -2.46
C GLY A 269 -7.93 -4.25 -0.95
N CYS A 270 -7.57 -5.39 -0.39
CA CYS A 270 -7.48 -5.59 1.06
C CYS A 270 -6.05 -5.97 1.43
N TYR A 271 -5.64 -5.61 2.66
CA TYR A 271 -4.37 -6.07 3.23
C TYR A 271 -4.63 -6.70 4.59
N ALA A 272 -5.08 -7.95 4.55
CA ALA A 272 -5.59 -8.69 5.69
C ALA A 272 -4.47 -9.33 6.53
N LYS A 273 -4.77 -9.66 7.79
CA LYS A 273 -3.92 -10.50 8.62
C LYS A 273 -4.24 -11.98 8.38
N CYS A 274 -3.21 -12.83 8.39
CA CYS A 274 -3.37 -14.25 8.12
C CYS A 274 -3.14 -15.14 9.34
N ILE A 275 -2.61 -14.61 10.45
CA ILE A 275 -2.35 -15.42 11.64
C ILE A 275 -3.68 -15.96 12.19
N LYS A 276 -3.75 -17.28 12.40
CA LYS A 276 -4.96 -18.04 12.79
C LYS A 276 -6.13 -17.94 11.81
N LEU A 277 -5.85 -17.60 10.54
CA LEU A 277 -6.87 -17.59 9.50
C LEU A 277 -7.41 -19.00 9.28
N SER A 278 -8.74 -19.14 9.34
CA SER A 278 -9.43 -20.40 9.07
C SER A 278 -10.53 -20.19 8.04
N LYS A 279 -10.85 -21.23 7.28
CA LYS A 279 -11.94 -21.16 6.30
C LYS A 279 -13.29 -20.98 6.98
N GLU A 280 -13.45 -21.55 8.17
CA GLU A 280 -14.67 -21.49 8.96
C GLU A 280 -14.88 -20.09 9.59
N GLY A 281 -13.79 -19.45 10.05
CA GLY A 281 -13.84 -18.12 10.68
C GLY A 281 -13.96 -16.98 9.67
N GLU A 282 -13.16 -17.00 8.60
CA GLU A 282 -13.12 -15.94 7.60
C GLU A 282 -13.15 -16.49 6.16
N PRO A 283 -14.27 -17.10 5.72
CA PRO A 283 -14.35 -17.78 4.42
C PRO A 283 -14.06 -16.86 3.23
N GLU A 284 -14.50 -15.59 3.27
CA GLU A 284 -14.27 -14.64 2.18
C GLU A 284 -12.77 -14.33 2.02
N ILE A 285 -12.07 -14.09 3.12
CA ILE A 285 -10.61 -13.86 3.10
C ILE A 285 -9.91 -15.12 2.62
N TRP A 286 -10.25 -16.28 3.17
CA TRP A 286 -9.68 -17.58 2.79
C TRP A 286 -9.80 -17.82 1.29
N ASN A 287 -10.99 -17.63 0.72
CA ASN A 287 -11.26 -17.86 -0.70
C ASN A 287 -10.61 -16.82 -1.61
N ALA A 288 -10.33 -15.62 -1.10
CA ALA A 288 -9.57 -14.59 -1.80
C ALA A 288 -8.07 -14.90 -1.89
N ILE A 289 -7.53 -15.85 -1.11
CA ILE A 289 -6.12 -16.23 -1.22
C ILE A 289 -5.95 -17.26 -2.34
N ARG A 290 -5.61 -16.75 -3.52
CA ARG A 290 -5.40 -17.53 -4.75
C ARG A 290 -4.35 -16.88 -5.64
N PHE A 291 -4.17 -17.39 -6.86
CA PHE A 291 -3.27 -16.78 -7.83
C PHE A 291 -3.52 -15.27 -8.00
N GLY A 292 -2.44 -14.49 -8.01
CA GLY A 292 -2.49 -13.02 -8.05
C GLY A 292 -2.53 -12.35 -6.67
N SER A 293 -2.76 -13.09 -5.59
CA SER A 293 -2.59 -12.60 -4.21
C SER A 293 -1.12 -12.69 -3.78
N VAL A 294 -0.71 -11.86 -2.82
CA VAL A 294 0.63 -11.90 -2.22
C VAL A 294 0.52 -12.17 -0.73
N LEU A 295 1.12 -13.27 -0.26
CA LEU A 295 1.31 -13.61 1.14
C LEU A 295 2.64 -13.03 1.64
N GLU A 296 2.64 -12.32 2.76
CA GLU A 296 3.86 -11.83 3.42
C GLU A 296 4.13 -12.64 4.69
N ASN A 297 5.33 -13.21 4.76
CA ASN A 297 5.87 -13.90 5.92
C ASN A 297 5.04 -15.12 6.42
N VAL A 298 4.17 -15.67 5.58
CA VAL A 298 3.41 -16.89 5.88
C VAL A 298 4.31 -18.11 5.66
N VAL A 299 4.43 -18.98 6.66
CA VAL A 299 5.18 -20.23 6.54
C VAL A 299 4.41 -21.18 5.63
N LEU A 300 5.13 -21.89 4.77
CA LEU A 300 4.56 -22.91 3.90
C LEU A 300 5.05 -24.29 4.34
N GLY A 301 4.17 -25.30 4.25
CA GLY A 301 4.57 -26.69 4.45
C GLY A 301 5.70 -27.08 3.50
N PRO A 302 6.83 -27.66 3.99
CA PRO A 302 8.06 -27.79 3.22
C PRO A 302 7.93 -28.65 1.95
N ALA A 303 7.05 -29.67 2.00
CA ALA A 303 6.78 -30.54 0.85
C ALA A 303 5.49 -30.15 0.10
N THR A 304 4.47 -29.68 0.81
CA THR A 304 3.12 -29.46 0.24
C THR A 304 2.90 -28.05 -0.29
N ARG A 305 3.72 -27.09 0.18
CA ARG A 305 3.54 -25.64 -0.01
C ARG A 305 2.19 -25.10 0.45
N VAL A 306 1.46 -25.85 1.26
CA VAL A 306 0.21 -25.38 1.88
C VAL A 306 0.57 -24.30 2.90
N PRO A 307 -0.07 -23.11 2.87
CA PRO A 307 0.11 -22.11 3.91
C PRO A 307 -0.23 -22.66 5.30
N ASP A 308 0.68 -22.49 6.25
CA ASP A 308 0.43 -22.71 7.66
C ASP A 308 0.10 -21.35 8.30
N TYR A 309 -1.19 -21.13 8.54
CA TYR A 309 -1.68 -19.88 9.11
C TYR A 309 -1.58 -19.82 10.63
N ASP A 310 -1.28 -20.95 11.30
CA ASP A 310 -1.07 -21.00 12.75
C ASP A 310 0.40 -20.80 13.13
N ASP A 311 1.33 -20.98 12.19
CA ASP A 311 2.76 -20.80 12.40
C ASP A 311 3.19 -19.32 12.46
N ALA A 312 3.50 -18.86 13.67
CA ALA A 312 4.03 -17.52 13.95
C ALA A 312 5.56 -17.47 14.08
N SER A 313 6.30 -18.53 13.71
CA SER A 313 7.76 -18.62 13.86
C SER A 313 8.52 -17.50 13.14
N LEU A 314 7.94 -16.97 12.05
CA LEU A 314 8.42 -15.76 11.42
C LEU A 314 7.84 -14.51 12.12
N THR A 315 6.52 -14.41 12.23
CA THR A 315 5.86 -13.27 12.87
C THR A 315 4.39 -13.58 13.15
N GLU A 316 3.80 -12.93 14.15
CA GLU A 316 2.33 -12.86 14.29
C GLU A 316 1.69 -11.87 13.30
N ASN A 317 2.48 -11.07 12.58
CA ASN A 317 2.00 -10.12 11.59
C ASN A 317 2.08 -10.71 10.17
N THR A 318 1.72 -11.98 9.99
CA THR A 318 1.56 -12.54 8.65
C THR A 318 0.42 -11.83 7.94
N ARG A 319 0.60 -11.53 6.65
CA ARG A 319 -0.36 -10.75 5.87
C ARG A 319 -0.67 -11.40 4.53
N VAL A 320 -1.76 -10.97 3.92
CA VAL A 320 -2.06 -11.19 2.52
C VAL A 320 -2.62 -9.93 1.91
N THR A 321 -2.21 -9.61 0.69
CA THR A 321 -2.89 -8.63 -0.16
C THR A 321 -3.56 -9.31 -1.34
N TYR A 322 -4.75 -8.83 -1.68
CA TYR A 322 -5.51 -9.27 -2.84
C TYR A 322 -6.44 -8.16 -3.33
N PRO A 323 -6.79 -8.15 -4.64
CA PRO A 323 -7.75 -7.18 -5.18
C PRO A 323 -9.11 -7.34 -4.51
N LEU A 324 -9.85 -6.24 -4.34
CA LEU A 324 -11.16 -6.25 -3.68
C LEU A 324 -12.15 -7.12 -4.48
N SER A 325 -11.99 -7.22 -5.80
CA SER A 325 -12.77 -8.11 -6.67
C SER A 325 -12.61 -9.61 -6.39
N TYR A 326 -11.70 -10.01 -5.49
CA TYR A 326 -11.59 -11.39 -5.02
C TYR A 326 -12.57 -11.72 -3.89
N ILE A 327 -13.14 -10.70 -3.24
CA ILE A 327 -14.20 -10.85 -2.24
C ILE A 327 -15.54 -10.96 -2.97
N ALA A 328 -16.30 -12.03 -2.70
CA ALA A 328 -17.52 -12.32 -3.47
C ALA A 328 -18.60 -11.26 -3.26
N ASN A 329 -18.66 -10.70 -2.04
CA ASN A 329 -19.57 -9.63 -1.64
C ASN A 329 -18.91 -8.25 -1.65
N ALA A 330 -17.94 -7.99 -2.53
CA ALA A 330 -17.39 -6.65 -2.68
C ALA A 330 -18.38 -5.68 -3.32
N LYS A 331 -18.43 -4.46 -2.80
CA LYS A 331 -19.13 -3.32 -3.42
C LYS A 331 -18.21 -2.69 -4.47
N LEU A 332 -18.62 -2.73 -5.74
CA LEU A 332 -17.91 -2.13 -6.88
C LEU A 332 -18.87 -1.24 -7.69
N PRO A 333 -18.57 0.05 -7.92
CA PRO A 333 -17.47 0.81 -7.34
C PRO A 333 -17.59 0.89 -5.81
N SER A 334 -16.45 1.03 -5.13
CA SER A 334 -16.35 0.98 -3.66
C SER A 334 -16.74 2.30 -3.00
N VAL A 335 -17.99 2.70 -3.26
CA VAL A 335 -18.65 3.90 -2.75
C VAL A 335 -20.01 3.51 -2.19
N ALA A 336 -20.39 4.10 -1.07
CA ALA A 336 -21.67 3.91 -0.40
C ALA A 336 -22.24 5.26 0.10
N GLY A 337 -23.51 5.25 0.54
CA GLY A 337 -24.16 6.42 1.12
C GLY A 337 -23.61 6.80 2.50
N HIS A 338 -24.35 7.64 3.23
CA HIS A 338 -24.00 8.01 4.60
C HIS A 338 -24.31 6.88 5.60
N PRO A 339 -23.53 6.76 6.68
CA PRO A 339 -23.83 5.89 7.82
C PRO A 339 -24.98 6.41 8.69
#